data_AF-A0A4D4MRX2-F1
#
_entry.id   AF-A0A4D4MRX2-F1
#
_cell.length_a   1.000
_cell.length_b   1.000
_cell.length_c   1.000
_cell.angle_alpha   90.00
_cell.angle_beta   90.00
_cell.angle_gamma   90.00
#
_symmetry.space_group_name_H-M   'P 1'
#
loop_
_entity.id
_entity.type
_entity.pdbx_description
1 polymer ?
#
loop_
_entity_poly.entity_id
_entity_poly.type
_entity_poly.pdbx_seq_one_letter_code
_entity_poly.pdbx_strand_id
1 'polypeptide(L)' 'MLKLGAVAVLEEYAGTPELRAAAERNDVVVLSRGRRTAIVDMGRADLAVFDGAGACIATVCAGRLVHRRR' A
#
# COMPACT_ATOMS: atom_id res chain seq x y z
N MET A 1 14.58 8.11 -7.20
CA MET A 1 13.62 8.25 -6.10
C MET A 1 13.17 6.88 -5.63
N LEU A 2 13.37 6.54 -4.36
CA LEU A 2 12.70 5.37 -3.77
C LEU A 2 11.20 5.67 -3.64
N LYS A 3 10.34 4.68 -3.92
CA LYS A 3 8.89 4.81 -3.76
C LYS A 3 8.56 5.05 -2.28
N LEU A 4 8.43 6.31 -1.86
CA LEU A 4 8.09 6.74 -0.49
C LEU A 4 6.72 6.26 0.02
N GLY A 5 5.98 5.45 -0.75
CA GLY A 5 4.63 4.98 -0.42
C GLY A 5 4.40 3.48 -0.61
N ALA A 6 5.45 2.67 -0.78
CA ALA A 6 5.28 1.22 -0.88
C ALA A 6 4.93 0.63 0.50
N VAL A 7 3.70 0.13 0.66
CA VAL A 7 3.18 -0.51 1.89
C VAL A 7 2.94 -2.00 1.74
N ALA A 8 3.26 -2.56 0.57
CA ALA A 8 3.17 -3.98 0.30
C ALA A 8 4.23 -4.44 -0.71
N VAL A 9 4.61 -5.71 -0.60
CA VAL A 9 5.56 -6.39 -1.48
C VAL A 9 5.05 -7.81 -1.76
N LEU A 10 5.35 -8.38 -2.93
CA LEU A 10 5.04 -9.78 -3.20
C LEU A 10 6.03 -10.71 -2.51
N GLU A 11 5.57 -11.90 -2.10
CA GLU A 11 6.39 -12.94 -1.46
C GLU A 11 7.65 -13.28 -2.26
N GLU A 12 7.58 -13.27 -3.59
CA GLU A 12 8.71 -13.53 -4.49
C GLU A 12 9.88 -12.55 -4.27
N TYR A 13 9.61 -11.34 -3.77
CA TYR A 13 10.63 -10.33 -3.45
C TYR A 13 11.01 -10.29 -1.97
N ALA A 14 10.37 -11.11 -1.13
CA ALA A 14 10.65 -11.25 0.31
C ALA A 14 11.00 -12.71 0.67
N GLY A 15 11.77 -13.38 -0.19
CA GLY A 15 12.04 -14.81 -0.09
C GLY A 15 12.87 -15.25 1.12
N THR A 16 13.69 -14.35 1.69
CA THR A 16 14.56 -14.68 2.84
C THR A 16 13.95 -14.24 4.18
N PRO A 17 14.31 -14.88 5.31
CA PRO A 17 13.86 -14.46 6.64
C PRO A 17 14.21 -13.00 6.95
N GLU A 18 15.38 -12.53 6.54
CA GLU A 18 15.87 -11.18 6.79
C GLU A 18 15.01 -10.13 6.07
N LEU A 19 14.60 -10.43 4.83
CA LEU A 19 13.71 -9.57 4.05
C LEU A 19 12.29 -9.54 4.64
N ARG A 20 11.76 -10.67 5.12
CA ARG A 20 10.46 -10.69 5.81
C ARG A 20 10.50 -9.88 7.11
N ALA A 21 11.57 -10.04 7.89
CA ALA A 21 11.78 -9.27 9.11
C ALA A 21 11.94 -7.76 8.80
N ALA A 22 12.59 -7.40 7.70
CA ALA A 22 12.65 -6.02 7.25
C ALA A 22 11.28 -5.48 6.85
N ALA A 23 10.46 -6.27 6.16
CA ALA A 23 9.10 -5.89 5.80
C ALA A 23 8.24 -5.62 7.04
N GLU A 24 8.27 -6.52 8.03
CA GLU A 24 7.56 -6.38 9.30
C GLU A 24 7.96 -5.10 10.05
N ARG A 25 9.27 -4.85 10.22
CA ARG A 25 9.76 -3.64 10.91
C ARG A 25 9.35 -2.32 10.24
N ASN A 26 8.99 -2.35 8.96
CA ASN A 26 8.63 -1.17 8.19
C ASN A 26 7.13 -1.11 7.84
N ASP A 27 6.30 -1.94 8.48
CA ASP A 27 4.86 -2.04 8.21
C ASP A 27 4.53 -2.35 6.73
N VAL A 28 5.43 -3.07 6.05
CA VAL A 28 5.24 -3.50 4.65
C VAL A 28 4.64 -4.88 4.66
N VAL A 29 3.47 -5.05 4.06
CA VAL A 29 2.84 -6.37 4.01
C VAL A 29 3.37 -7.20 2.86
N VAL A 30 3.76 -8.42 3.21
CA VAL A 30 4.11 -9.46 2.25
C VAL A 30 2.82 -10.11 1.74
N LEU A 31 2.61 -10.05 0.43
CA LEU A 31 1.43 -10.59 -0.25
C LEU A 31 1.82 -11.84 -1.04
N SER A 32 1.06 -12.92 -0.88
CA SER A 32 1.25 -14.15 -1.66
C SER A 32 0.98 -13.99 -3.16
N ARG A 33 0.16 -13.00 -3.55
CA ARG A 33 -0.13 -12.65 -4.95
C ARG A 33 -0.66 -11.24 -5.10
N GLY A 34 -0.54 -10.70 -6.31
CA GLY A 34 -1.24 -9.49 -6.70
C GLY A 34 -2.76 -9.69 -6.59
N ARG A 35 -3.45 -8.79 -5.92
CA ARG A 35 -4.91 -8.74 -5.85
C ARG A 35 -5.38 -7.31 -6.00
N ARG A 36 -6.56 -7.11 -6.62
CA ARG A 36 -7.27 -5.84 -6.45
C ARG A 36 -7.68 -5.73 -4.99
N THR A 37 -7.43 -4.56 -4.41
CA THR A 37 -7.88 -4.23 -3.07
C THR A 37 -9.37 -3.90 -3.12
N ALA A 38 -10.12 -4.46 -2.17
CA ALA A 38 -11.52 -4.09 -1.95
C ALA A 38 -11.59 -3.26 -0.67
N ILE A 39 -12.47 -2.26 -0.65
CA ILE A 39 -12.79 -1.51 0.55
C ILE A 39 -13.79 -2.35 1.34
N VAL A 40 -13.39 -2.81 2.52
CA VAL A 40 -14.21 -3.61 3.43
C VAL A 40 -14.08 -3.05 4.83
N ASP A 41 -15.11 -3.26 5.64
CA ASP A 41 -15.08 -2.86 7.04
C ASP A 41 -13.91 -3.54 7.77
N MET A 42 -13.24 -2.77 8.63
CA MET A 42 -12.00 -3.17 9.33
C MET A 42 -10.85 -3.65 8.41
N GLY A 43 -10.96 -3.45 7.10
CA GLY A 43 -9.92 -3.75 6.13
C GLY A 43 -8.76 -2.76 6.17
N ARG A 44 -7.67 -3.08 5.45
CA ARG A 44 -6.54 -2.15 5.36
C ARG A 44 -6.97 -0.87 4.63
N ALA A 45 -6.56 0.27 5.16
CA ALA A 45 -6.86 1.58 4.59
C ALA A 45 -5.88 1.93 3.45
N ASP A 46 -6.00 1.17 2.35
CA ASP A 46 -5.31 1.41 1.07
C ASP A 46 -6.35 1.85 0.02
N LEU A 47 -6.40 3.14 -0.28
CA LEU A 47 -7.37 3.69 -1.25
C LEU A 47 -6.86 4.93 -1.97
N ALA A 48 -7.40 5.14 -3.16
CA ALA A 48 -7.27 6.41 -3.89
C ALA A 48 -8.67 7.01 -4.07
N VAL A 49 -8.77 8.32 -3.88
CA VAL A 49 -9.99 9.09 -4.09
C VAL A 49 -9.84 9.85 -5.40
N PHE A 50 -10.86 9.75 -6.25
CA PHE A 50 -10.91 10.41 -7.54
C PHE A 50 -12.06 11.40 -7.59
N ASP A 51 -11.89 12.52 -8.30
CA ASP A 51 -12.98 13.44 -8.60
C ASP A 51 -13.90 12.91 -9.71
N GLY A 52 -14.94 13.66 -10.06
CA GLY A 52 -15.89 13.28 -11.11
C GLY A 52 -15.28 13.17 -12.52
N ALA A 53 -14.09 13.74 -12.75
CA ALA A 53 -13.35 13.63 -14.00
C ALA A 53 -12.34 12.46 -13.98
N GLY A 54 -12.23 11.73 -12.87
CA GLY A 54 -11.31 10.63 -12.68
C GLY A 54 -9.89 11.04 -12.29
N ALA A 55 -9.65 12.31 -11.91
CA ALA A 55 -8.35 12.73 -11.41
C ALA A 55 -8.19 12.34 -9.95
N CYS A 56 -7.02 11.78 -9.57
CA CYS A 56 -6.73 11.46 -8.18
C CYS A 56 -6.58 12.75 -7.36
N ILE A 57 -7.35 12.85 -6.28
CA ILE A 57 -7.31 13.99 -5.35
C ILE A 57 -6.72 13.61 -3.99
N ALA A 58 -6.70 12.32 -3.64
CA ALA A 58 -6.07 11.84 -2.42
C ALA A 58 -5.64 10.37 -2.54
N THR A 59 -4.54 10.00 -1.92
CA THR A 59 -4.12 8.61 -1.77
C THR A 59 -3.81 8.32 -0.31
N VAL A 60 -4.38 7.23 0.20
CA VAL A 60 -4.11 6.69 1.53
C VAL A 60 -3.43 5.33 1.37
N CYS A 61 -2.31 5.14 2.04
CA CYS A 61 -1.60 3.87 2.11
C CYS A 61 -1.40 3.48 3.59
N ALA A 62 -1.86 2.30 3.99
CA ALA A 62 -1.84 1.81 5.36
C ALA A 62 -2.36 2.86 6.37
N GLY A 63 -3.44 3.56 6.03
CA GLY A 63 -4.06 4.58 6.89
C GLY A 63 -3.35 5.94 6.89
N ARG A 64 -2.27 6.12 6.13
CA ARG A 64 -1.53 7.39 6.01
C ARG A 64 -1.86 8.11 4.71
N LEU A 65 -2.21 9.40 4.80
CA LEU A 65 -2.46 10.26 3.63
C LEU A 65 -1.12 10.63 2.97
N VAL A 66 -0.75 9.92 1.90
CA VAL A 66 0.53 10.09 1.20
C VAL A 66 0.46 11.09 0.05
N HIS A 67 -0.75 11.37 -0.44
CA HIS A 67 -1.01 12.37 -1.45
C HIS A 67 -2.31 13.09 -1.15
N ARG A 68 -2.34 14.40 -1.35
CA ARG A 68 -3.54 15.22 -1.39
C ARG A 68 -3.35 16.37 -2.37
N ARG A 69 -4.26 16.50 -3.33
CA ARG A 69 -4.39 17.67 -4.18
C ARG A 69 -5.02 18.79 -3.37
N ARG A 70 -4.37 19.96 -3.35
CA ARG A 70 -4.93 21.17 -2.75
C ARG A 70 -5.86 21.85 -3.74
#